data_AF-A0A3N5KTH8-F1
#
_entry.id   AF-A0A3N5KTH8-F1
#
_cell.length_a   1.000
_cell.length_b   1.000
_cell.length_c   1.000
_cell.angle_alpha   90.00
_cell.angle_beta   90.00
_cell.angle_gamma   90.00
#
_symmetry.space_group_name_H-M   'P 1'
#
loop_
_entity.id
_entity.type
_entity.pdbx_description
1 polymer ?
#
loop_
_entity_poly.entity_id
_entity_poly.type
_entity_poly.pdbx_seq_one_letter_code
_entity_poly.pdbx_strand_id
1 'polypeptide(L)'
;PNGTILLYDNGNDRPGTDPAATDPAGRPYSRTVLYAIDDDAGTVTQEWEYRSTVDGASAYAFFVGDADMLENGNVLVTNGGITDPATTNVQLVEVEPTGSSGGNVVFEARVDEGGWFTYRARRVPSLYIGGPDAG
;
A
#
# COMPACT_ATOMS: atom_id res chain seq x y z
N PRO A 1 12.22 -9.63 13.03
CA PRO A 1 11.42 -10.69 12.39
C PRO A 1 10.51 -11.34 13.45
N ASN A 2 9.25 -10.93 13.49
CA ASN A 2 8.27 -11.36 14.50
C ASN A 2 7.35 -12.46 13.95
N GLY A 3 7.84 -13.28 13.00
CA GLY A 3 7.00 -14.24 12.29
C GLY A 3 5.95 -13.61 11.38
N THR A 4 6.09 -12.32 11.03
CA THR A 4 5.15 -11.62 10.15
C THR A 4 5.80 -11.17 8.85
N ILE A 5 5.01 -11.15 7.78
CA ILE A 5 5.40 -10.61 6.47
C ILE A 5 4.34 -9.60 6.03
N LEU A 6 4.78 -8.37 5.78
CA LEU A 6 4.00 -7.33 5.12
C LEU A 6 4.31 -7.36 3.62
N LEU A 7 3.28 -7.39 2.78
CA LEU A 7 3.43 -7.38 1.32
C LEU A 7 2.55 -6.31 0.69
N TYR A 8 3.08 -5.68 -0.36
CA TYR A 8 2.26 -5.03 -1.36
C TYR A 8 1.84 -6.07 -2.41
N ASP A 9 0.55 -6.39 -2.45
CA ASP A 9 -0.05 -7.32 -3.40
C ASP A 9 -0.73 -6.50 -4.50
N ASN A 10 -0.08 -6.42 -5.67
CA ASN A 10 -0.59 -5.68 -6.83
C ASN A 10 -1.97 -6.17 -7.27
N GLY A 11 -2.26 -7.48 -7.12
CA GLY A 11 -3.53 -8.08 -7.52
C GLY A 11 -3.66 -8.43 -9.00
N ASN A 12 -2.55 -8.54 -9.74
CA ASN A 12 -2.57 -8.99 -11.13
C ASN A 12 -3.19 -10.39 -11.22
N ASP A 13 -4.10 -10.58 -12.17
CA ASP A 13 -4.83 -11.84 -12.39
C ASP A 13 -5.56 -12.36 -11.14
N ARG A 14 -5.96 -11.46 -10.22
CA ARG A 14 -6.68 -11.84 -9.00
C ARG A 14 -7.96 -12.61 -9.37
N PRO A 15 -8.15 -13.84 -8.87
CA PRO A 15 -9.34 -14.62 -9.16
C PRO A 15 -10.63 -13.89 -8.76
N GLY A 16 -11.63 -13.97 -9.63
CA GLY A 16 -12.93 -13.30 -9.41
C GLY A 16 -12.91 -11.80 -9.72
N THR A 17 -11.83 -11.27 -10.32
CA THR A 17 -11.79 -9.91 -10.84
C THR A 17 -11.59 -9.90 -12.36
N ASP A 18 -12.08 -8.84 -13.00
CA ASP A 18 -11.95 -8.60 -14.44
C ASP A 18 -11.61 -7.11 -14.66
N PRO A 19 -10.47 -6.78 -15.31
CA PRO A 19 -10.14 -5.39 -15.67
C PRO A 19 -11.21 -4.72 -16.53
N ALA A 20 -11.99 -5.49 -17.30
CA ALA A 20 -13.10 -4.98 -18.11
C ALA A 20 -14.43 -4.87 -17.35
N ALA A 21 -14.47 -5.21 -16.05
CA ALA A 21 -15.68 -5.12 -15.26
C ALA A 21 -16.20 -3.68 -15.15
N THR A 22 -17.50 -3.51 -15.36
CA THR A 22 -18.19 -2.21 -15.21
C THR A 22 -18.59 -1.93 -13.77
N ASP A 23 -18.78 -2.96 -12.95
CA ASP A 23 -18.96 -2.85 -11.50
C ASP A 23 -17.58 -2.68 -10.82
N PRO A 24 -17.33 -1.59 -10.08
CA PRO A 24 -16.10 -1.40 -9.34
C PRO A 24 -15.74 -2.56 -8.40
N ALA A 25 -16.72 -3.30 -7.87
CA ALA A 25 -16.47 -4.46 -7.01
C ALA A 25 -15.88 -5.66 -7.77
N GLY A 26 -16.10 -5.73 -9.09
CA GLY A 26 -15.55 -6.76 -9.97
C GLY A 26 -14.18 -6.42 -10.56
N ARG A 27 -13.67 -5.20 -10.36
CA ARG A 27 -12.36 -4.78 -10.89
C ARG A 27 -11.20 -5.28 -10.03
N PRO A 28 -10.01 -5.47 -10.62
CA PRO A 28 -8.82 -5.78 -9.85
C PRO A 28 -8.46 -4.64 -8.90
N TYR A 29 -7.76 -4.97 -7.83
CA TYR A 29 -7.31 -4.01 -6.82
C TYR A 29 -5.98 -4.47 -6.23
N SER A 30 -5.18 -3.48 -5.86
CA SER A 30 -4.00 -3.70 -5.03
C SER A 30 -4.37 -3.63 -3.56
N ARG A 31 -3.62 -4.34 -2.73
CA ARG A 31 -3.76 -4.29 -1.27
C ARG A 31 -2.40 -4.37 -0.61
N THR A 32 -2.30 -3.75 0.55
CA THR A 32 -1.24 -4.08 1.50
C THR A 32 -1.78 -5.13 2.45
N VAL A 33 -1.05 -6.21 2.66
CA VAL A 33 -1.51 -7.35 3.47
C VAL A 33 -0.41 -7.78 4.43
N LEU A 34 -0.80 -8.01 5.69
CA LEU A 34 0.07 -8.55 6.74
C LEU A 34 -0.33 -9.99 7.03
N TYR A 35 0.64 -10.89 6.93
CA TYR A 35 0.50 -12.28 7.31
C TYR A 35 1.33 -12.57 8.56
N ALA A 36 0.78 -13.35 9.48
CA ALA A 36 1.53 -14.10 10.48
C ALA A 36 1.79 -15.52 9.97
N ILE A 37 3.00 -16.02 10.21
CA ILE A 37 3.48 -17.33 9.79
C ILE A 37 3.84 -18.12 11.04
N ASP A 38 3.22 -19.29 11.17
CA ASP A 38 3.59 -20.30 12.16
C ASP A 38 4.31 -21.43 11.42
N ASP A 39 5.65 -21.38 11.45
CA ASP A 39 6.51 -22.35 10.77
C ASP A 39 6.41 -23.75 11.40
N ASP A 40 6.15 -23.83 12.71
CA ASP A 40 6.04 -25.11 13.43
C ASP A 40 4.72 -25.81 13.08
N ALA A 41 3.62 -25.07 12.99
CA ALA A 41 2.31 -25.58 12.60
C ALA A 41 2.12 -25.67 11.06
N GLY A 42 2.97 -24.99 10.28
CA GLY A 42 2.84 -24.88 8.83
C GLY A 42 1.61 -24.09 8.40
N THR A 43 1.24 -23.04 9.15
CA THR A 43 0.04 -22.23 8.88
C THR A 43 0.36 -20.76 8.64
N VAL A 44 -0.51 -20.09 7.90
CA VAL A 44 -0.41 -18.66 7.60
C VAL A 44 -1.76 -18.01 7.91
N THR A 45 -1.76 -16.93 8.68
CA THR A 45 -2.96 -16.16 9.05
C THR A 45 -2.86 -14.75 8.51
N GLN A 46 -3.91 -14.28 7.83
CA GLN A 46 -4.02 -12.87 7.43
C GLN A 46 -4.43 -12.06 8.66
N GLU A 47 -3.51 -11.28 9.21
CA GLU A 47 -3.74 -10.46 10.39
C GLU A 47 -4.40 -9.13 10.04
N TRP A 48 -4.01 -8.57 8.88
CA TRP A 48 -4.47 -7.26 8.46
C TRP A 48 -4.45 -7.10 6.95
N GLU A 49 -5.38 -6.32 6.40
CA GLU A 49 -5.27 -5.79 5.04
C GLU A 49 -5.70 -4.31 4.97
N TYR A 50 -5.14 -3.59 4.01
CA TYR A 50 -5.57 -2.26 3.62
C TYR A 50 -5.65 -2.12 2.11
N ARG A 51 -6.70 -1.45 1.65
CA ARG A 51 -6.92 -1.13 0.24
C ARG A 51 -7.00 0.38 0.13
N SER A 52 -6.00 0.98 -0.51
CA SER A 52 -6.02 2.40 -0.82
C SER A 52 -7.20 2.69 -1.74
N THR A 53 -7.76 3.89 -1.66
CA THR A 53 -8.78 4.34 -2.60
C THR A 53 -8.30 5.58 -3.35
N VAL A 54 -8.65 5.65 -4.63
CA VAL A 54 -8.47 6.81 -5.50
C VAL A 54 -9.79 7.07 -6.19
N ASP A 55 -10.24 8.33 -6.16
CA ASP A 55 -11.48 8.79 -6.80
C ASP A 55 -12.73 7.93 -6.47
N GLY A 56 -12.78 7.42 -5.22
CA GLY A 56 -13.91 6.61 -4.72
C GLY A 56 -13.88 5.13 -5.09
N ALA A 57 -12.83 4.66 -5.78
CA ALA A 57 -12.62 3.25 -6.09
C ALA A 57 -11.34 2.71 -5.44
N SER A 58 -11.25 1.39 -5.23
CA SER A 58 -10.00 0.75 -4.82
C SER A 58 -8.89 1.05 -5.82
N ALA A 59 -7.72 1.44 -5.33
CA ALA A 59 -6.55 1.65 -6.16
C ALA A 59 -6.08 0.31 -6.76
N TYR A 60 -5.67 0.36 -8.03
CA TYR A 60 -5.03 -0.76 -8.70
C TYR A 60 -3.76 -0.28 -9.39
N ALA A 61 -2.62 -0.64 -8.82
CA ALA A 61 -1.33 -0.50 -9.47
C ALA A 61 -0.89 -1.88 -9.95
N PHE A 62 -0.97 -2.13 -11.26
CA PHE A 62 -0.64 -3.45 -11.81
C PHE A 62 0.88 -3.72 -11.88
N PHE A 63 1.68 -2.69 -11.62
CA PHE A 63 3.14 -2.77 -11.58
C PHE A 63 3.66 -1.78 -10.54
N VAL A 64 4.87 -2.07 -10.04
CA VAL A 64 5.56 -1.35 -8.96
C VAL A 64 4.71 -1.19 -7.68
N GLY A 65 5.29 -0.56 -6.67
CA GLY A 65 4.65 -0.39 -5.37
C GLY A 65 5.43 -1.06 -4.25
N ASP A 66 5.11 -0.64 -3.03
CA ASP A 66 5.84 -1.03 -1.83
C ASP A 66 4.95 -0.88 -0.59
N ALA A 67 5.31 -1.60 0.47
CA ALA A 67 4.66 -1.49 1.76
C ALA A 67 5.69 -1.62 2.88
N ASP A 68 5.84 -0.56 3.67
CA ASP A 68 6.80 -0.51 4.78
C ASP A 68 6.06 -0.34 6.11
N MET A 69 6.35 -1.22 7.07
CA MET A 69 5.99 -0.99 8.47
C MET A 69 6.95 0.04 9.07
N LEU A 70 6.40 1.11 9.62
CA LEU A 70 7.15 2.20 10.23
C LEU A 70 7.36 1.97 11.73
N GLU A 71 8.32 2.68 12.33
CA GLU A 71 8.69 2.53 13.75
C GLU A 71 7.53 2.87 14.71
N ASN A 72 6.61 3.74 14.31
CA ASN A 72 5.42 4.10 15.08
C ASN A 72 4.26 3.09 14.92
N GLY A 73 4.44 2.01 14.16
CA GLY A 73 3.41 1.02 13.87
C GLY A 73 2.49 1.38 12.70
N ASN A 74 2.68 2.55 12.07
CA ASN A 74 1.97 2.89 10.85
C ASN A 74 2.54 2.11 9.66
N VAL A 75 1.78 2.05 8.58
CA VAL A 75 2.20 1.43 7.32
C VAL A 75 2.27 2.51 6.24
N LEU A 76 3.45 2.66 5.63
CA LEU A 76 3.61 3.45 4.42
C LEU A 76 3.33 2.55 3.21
N VAL A 77 2.34 2.93 2.40
CA VAL A 77 1.96 2.24 1.17
C VAL A 77 2.32 3.11 -0.02
N THR A 78 3.04 2.53 -0.97
CA THR A 78 3.34 3.13 -2.28
C THR A 78 2.52 2.44 -3.35
N ASN A 79 1.48 3.10 -3.85
CA ASN A 79 0.77 2.68 -5.06
C ASN A 79 1.46 3.37 -6.25
N GLY A 80 2.45 2.70 -6.83
CA GLY A 80 3.46 3.36 -7.67
C GLY A 80 3.11 3.49 -9.16
N GLY A 81 2.08 2.80 -9.65
CA GLY A 81 1.75 2.69 -11.07
C GLY A 81 0.26 2.44 -11.29
N ILE A 82 -0.58 3.34 -10.77
CA ILE A 82 -2.04 3.29 -10.93
C ILE A 82 -2.39 3.71 -12.36
N THR A 83 -3.27 2.94 -13.02
CA THR A 83 -3.59 3.19 -14.45
C THR A 83 -5.06 3.21 -14.83
N ASP A 84 -5.98 2.77 -13.96
CA ASP A 84 -7.41 2.72 -14.32
C ASP A 84 -8.34 2.70 -13.08
N PRO A 85 -9.45 3.47 -13.05
CA PRO A 85 -9.74 4.71 -13.78
C PRO A 85 -9.33 5.91 -12.92
N ALA A 86 -8.03 6.16 -12.80
CA ALA A 86 -7.52 7.23 -11.96
C ALA A 86 -6.83 8.30 -12.80
N THR A 87 -7.14 9.57 -12.51
CA THR A 87 -6.27 10.69 -12.92
C THR A 87 -4.91 10.62 -12.21
N THR A 88 -4.87 10.00 -11.03
CA THR A 88 -3.69 9.69 -10.25
C THR A 88 -2.91 8.50 -10.82
N ASN A 89 -1.61 8.68 -11.10
CA ASN A 89 -0.70 7.58 -11.43
C ASN A 89 0.10 7.07 -10.23
N VAL A 90 0.31 7.91 -9.22
CA VAL A 90 1.03 7.55 -7.99
C VAL A 90 0.26 8.03 -6.78
N GLN A 91 0.11 7.17 -5.77
CA GLN A 91 -0.42 7.52 -4.46
C GLN A 91 0.48 6.95 -3.37
N LEU A 92 0.96 7.82 -2.47
CA LEU A 92 1.62 7.45 -1.23
C LEU A 92 0.67 7.69 -0.07
N VAL A 93 0.46 6.70 0.80
CA VAL A 93 -0.35 6.86 2.01
C VAL A 93 0.39 6.30 3.23
N GLU A 94 0.36 7.04 4.33
CA GLU A 94 0.70 6.50 5.65
C GLU A 94 -0.60 6.19 6.39
N VAL A 95 -0.75 4.94 6.82
CA VAL A 95 -1.97 4.42 7.44
C VAL A 95 -1.65 3.96 8.85
N GLU A 96 -2.42 4.43 9.84
CA GLU A 96 -2.49 3.85 11.17
C GLU A 96 -3.46 2.64 11.12
N PRO A 97 -2.98 1.38 11.22
CA PRO A 97 -3.83 0.19 11.09
C PRO A 97 -4.90 0.12 12.18
N THR A 98 -6.11 -0.30 11.82
CA THR A 98 -7.21 -0.54 12.79
C THR A 98 -7.85 -1.90 12.56
N GLY A 99 -8.04 -2.69 13.63
CA GLY A 99 -8.66 -4.01 13.54
C GLY A 99 -7.92 -4.93 12.57
N SER A 100 -8.65 -5.82 11.88
CA SER A 100 -8.09 -6.73 10.86
C SER A 100 -8.21 -6.21 9.43
N SER A 101 -8.84 -5.04 9.22
CA SER A 101 -8.94 -4.42 7.89
C SER A 101 -9.11 -2.92 7.99
N GLY A 102 -8.37 -2.19 7.16
CA GLY A 102 -8.45 -0.73 7.08
C GLY A 102 -7.53 -0.02 8.08
N GLY A 103 -7.76 1.29 8.22
CA GLY A 103 -6.96 2.13 9.10
C GLY A 103 -7.23 3.61 8.86
N ASN A 104 -6.69 4.45 9.73
CA ASN A 104 -6.78 5.90 9.58
C ASN A 104 -5.63 6.36 8.67
N VAL A 105 -5.96 7.02 7.56
CA VAL A 105 -4.93 7.66 6.72
C VAL A 105 -4.45 8.92 7.45
N VAL A 106 -3.17 8.94 7.82
CA VAL A 106 -2.55 10.06 8.56
C VAL A 106 -1.67 10.94 7.66
N PHE A 107 -1.33 10.46 6.47
CA PHE A 107 -0.66 11.23 5.42
C PHE A 107 -1.06 10.70 4.05
N GLU A 108 -1.17 11.59 3.07
CA GLU A 108 -1.39 11.25 1.68
C GLU A 108 -0.66 12.22 0.74
N ALA A 109 -0.05 11.68 -0.31
CA ALA A 109 0.48 12.44 -1.45
C ALA A 109 0.15 11.74 -2.76
N ARG A 110 -0.13 12.52 -3.81
CA ARG A 110 -0.52 12.01 -5.14
C ARG A 110 0.25 12.69 -6.25
N VAL A 111 0.40 11.97 -7.37
CA VAL A 111 0.80 12.53 -8.66
C VAL A 111 -0.34 12.29 -9.65
N ASP A 112 -1.06 13.38 -9.96
CA ASP A 112 -2.24 13.38 -10.84
C ASP A 112 -1.88 13.77 -12.29
N GLU A 113 -0.70 13.35 -12.74
CA GLU A 113 -0.17 13.65 -14.07
C GLU A 113 0.28 12.37 -14.78
N GLY A 114 -0.16 12.22 -16.03
CA GLY A 114 0.14 11.09 -16.91
C GLY A 114 1.64 10.83 -17.10
N GLY A 115 2.01 9.56 -17.16
CA GLY A 115 3.34 9.13 -17.60
C GLY A 115 4.40 9.01 -16.50
N TRP A 116 4.05 9.30 -15.25
CA TRP A 116 4.93 9.10 -14.10
C TRP A 116 4.60 7.81 -13.36
N PHE A 117 5.62 7.12 -12.89
CA PHE A 117 5.48 6.03 -11.93
C PHE A 117 6.55 6.18 -10.85
N THR A 118 6.27 5.67 -9.65
CA THR A 118 7.21 5.62 -8.54
C THR A 118 7.52 4.17 -8.23
N TYR A 119 8.79 3.78 -8.31
CA TYR A 119 9.19 2.41 -8.00
C TYR A 119 8.88 2.05 -6.54
N ARG A 120 9.29 2.93 -5.60
CA ARG A 120 9.04 2.85 -4.15
C ARG A 120 9.26 4.22 -3.50
N ALA A 121 8.70 4.43 -2.31
CA ALA A 121 8.99 5.57 -1.45
C ALA A 121 9.63 5.12 -0.14
N ARG A 122 10.20 6.05 0.63
CA ARG A 122 10.70 5.79 1.99
C ARG A 122 10.37 6.95 2.89
N ARG A 123 9.98 6.67 4.14
CA ARG A 123 9.92 7.69 5.19
C ARG A 123 11.33 7.96 5.70
N VAL A 124 11.75 9.22 5.64
CA VAL A 124 12.98 9.68 6.29
C VAL A 124 12.61 10.54 7.50
N PRO A 125 13.18 10.29 8.70
CA PRO A 125 12.79 11.03 9.90
C PRO A 125 13.04 12.55 9.82
N SER A 126 14.02 12.96 9.02
CA SER A 126 14.39 14.36 8.81
C SER A 126 15.09 14.53 7.46
N LEU A 127 14.92 15.71 6.85
CA LEU A 127 15.68 16.14 5.67
C LEU A 127 16.95 16.93 6.04
N TYR A 128 17.13 17.27 7.31
CA TYR A 128 18.33 17.94 7.81
C TYR A 128 19.38 16.93 8.23
N ILE A 129 20.52 16.93 7.54
CA ILE A 129 21.73 16.24 7.99
C ILE A 129 22.43 17.15 9.00
N GLY A 130 22.39 16.81 10.29
CA GLY A 130 23.15 17.49 11.34
C GLY A 130 22.41 17.81 12.64
N GLY A 131 21.08 17.97 12.63
CA GLY A 131 20.31 18.30 13.84
C GLY A 131 20.68 19.64 14.51
N PRO A 132 19.85 20.13 15.45
CA PRO A 132 20.11 21.38 16.18
C PRO A 132 21.29 21.28 17.17
N ASP A 133 21.80 20.07 17.45
CA ASP A 133 22.87 19.82 18.43
C ASP A 133 24.25 19.60 17.78
N ALA A 134 24.44 19.94 16.50
CA ALA A 134 25.76 19.92 15.85
C ALA A 134 26.56 21.24 16.06
N GLY A 135 26.55 21.77 17.28
CA GLY A 135 27.27 22.97 17.71
C GLY A 135 27.85 22.83 19.11
#